data_AF-R7V6M1-F1
#
_entry.id   AF-R7V6M1-F1
#
_cell.length_a   1.000
_cell.length_b   1.000
_cell.length_c   1.000
_cell.angle_alpha   90.00
_cell.angle_beta   90.00
_cell.angle_gamma   90.00
#
_symmetry.space_group_name_H-M   'P 1'
#
loop_
_entity.id
_entity.type
_entity.pdbx_description
1 polymer ?
#
loop_
_entity_poly.entity_id
_entity_poly.type
_entity_poly.pdbx_seq_one_letter_code
_entity_poly.pdbx_strand_id
1 'polypeptide(L)'
;MGPLRYIVIDGSNIALAHGNHRVFSCKGIQICVDFFRRRGHTEVTAFVPQWRTRAPSREKPISHQHLLEELREQGSLVFTPARRVPNKNIVCYDDKFIVRLAHETDGIMVSNDNYRDLWMEKPEWRDTITNRLVGYSFVGDIFMLPDDPLGRTGPSLDDFLRKPAPNRIRNHSQPLPQASVSAHGAPMHYSAAATLQMPAAVSQPRAMSGPIVSQAKRPDKRADIRDELNAIFVGNEAIVQKVLDSNRDKDNLHQLSELVLLAMDHVQ
;
A
#
# COMPACT_ATOMS: atom_id res chain seq x y z
N MET A 1 -9.16 -23.65 -9.66
CA MET A 1 -8.70 -22.32 -9.22
C MET A 1 -8.92 -22.20 -7.72
N GLY A 2 -8.10 -21.42 -7.00
CA GLY A 2 -8.28 -21.21 -5.57
C GLY A 2 -9.51 -20.35 -5.25
N PRO A 3 -9.90 -20.26 -3.95
CA PRO A 3 -11.02 -19.43 -3.52
C PRO A 3 -10.75 -17.95 -3.79
N LEU A 4 -11.81 -17.16 -3.95
CA LEU A 4 -11.70 -15.72 -4.11
C LEU A 4 -11.13 -15.09 -2.82
N ARG A 5 -10.29 -14.05 -2.98
CA ARG A 5 -9.75 -13.27 -1.87
C ARG A 5 -10.82 -12.35 -1.28
N TYR A 6 -10.61 -12.00 -0.02
CA TYR A 6 -11.32 -10.92 0.66
C TYR A 6 -11.03 -9.60 -0.07
N ILE A 7 -12.04 -8.77 -0.28
CA ILE A 7 -11.88 -7.44 -0.87
C ILE A 7 -12.03 -6.36 0.19
N VAL A 8 -10.98 -5.57 0.38
CA VAL A 8 -10.94 -4.43 1.29
C VAL A 8 -10.93 -3.16 0.46
N ILE A 9 -11.98 -2.36 0.57
CA ILE A 9 -12.19 -1.17 -0.25
C ILE A 9 -11.84 0.07 0.57
N ASP A 10 -10.99 0.93 0.01
CA ASP A 10 -10.83 2.29 0.49
C ASP A 10 -12.05 3.13 0.06
N GLY A 11 -13.06 3.18 0.93
CA GLY A 11 -14.32 3.84 0.61
C GLY A 11 -14.17 5.34 0.40
N SER A 12 -13.19 5.98 1.05
CA SER A 12 -12.93 7.41 0.86
C SER A 12 -12.29 7.69 -0.50
N ASN A 13 -11.29 6.89 -0.88
CA ASN A 13 -10.64 6.98 -2.18
C ASN A 13 -11.66 6.79 -3.31
N ILE A 14 -12.46 5.71 -3.24
CA ILE A 14 -13.52 5.39 -4.22
C ILE A 14 -14.56 6.49 -4.33
N ALA A 15 -15.09 6.96 -3.21
CA ALA A 15 -16.15 7.97 -3.21
C ALA A 15 -15.67 9.30 -3.79
N LEU A 16 -14.43 9.69 -3.51
CA LEU A 16 -13.84 10.92 -4.04
C LEU A 16 -13.51 10.79 -5.53
N ALA A 17 -12.94 9.66 -5.97
CA ALA A 17 -12.65 9.43 -7.38
C ALA A 17 -13.92 9.47 -8.24
N HIS A 18 -14.97 8.73 -7.83
CA HIS A 18 -16.26 8.75 -8.52
C HIS A 18 -16.92 10.14 -8.52
N GLY A 19 -16.75 10.90 -7.43
CA GLY A 19 -17.24 12.27 -7.32
C GLY A 19 -16.33 13.33 -7.97
N ASN A 20 -15.42 12.93 -8.85
CA ASN A 20 -14.46 13.80 -9.55
C ASN A 20 -13.68 14.72 -8.57
N HIS A 21 -13.32 14.18 -7.41
CA HIS A 21 -12.64 14.85 -6.30
C HIS A 21 -13.33 16.13 -5.78
N ARG A 22 -14.59 16.38 -6.17
CA ARG A 22 -15.39 17.55 -5.77
C ARG A 22 -16.47 17.22 -4.76
N VAL A 23 -17.00 16.00 -4.81
CA VAL A 23 -18.04 15.51 -3.89
C VAL A 23 -17.67 14.12 -3.39
N PHE A 24 -17.98 13.81 -2.14
CA PHE A 24 -17.90 12.44 -1.66
C PHE A 24 -19.12 11.67 -2.19
N SER A 25 -18.92 10.82 -3.20
CA SER A 25 -20.03 10.10 -3.82
C SER A 25 -20.20 8.70 -3.23
N CYS A 26 -21.18 8.52 -2.35
CA CYS A 26 -21.48 7.22 -1.74
C CYS A 26 -21.91 6.17 -2.78
N LYS A 27 -22.50 6.61 -3.89
CA LYS A 27 -22.85 5.75 -5.03
C LYS A 27 -21.63 5.05 -5.61
N GLY A 28 -20.46 5.72 -5.66
CA GLY A 28 -19.22 5.11 -6.12
C GLY A 28 -18.81 3.90 -5.28
N ILE A 29 -19.04 3.97 -3.97
CA ILE A 29 -18.77 2.84 -3.05
C ILE A 29 -19.70 1.68 -3.37
N GLN A 30 -21.00 1.94 -3.53
CA GLN A 30 -21.98 0.91 -3.89
C GLN A 30 -21.61 0.23 -5.23
N ILE A 31 -21.25 1.02 -6.25
CA ILE A 31 -20.82 0.48 -7.56
C ILE A 31 -19.62 -0.46 -7.41
N CYS A 32 -18.62 -0.07 -6.61
CA CYS A 32 -17.44 -0.89 -6.35
C CYS A 32 -17.80 -2.19 -5.60
N VAL A 33 -18.62 -2.10 -4.55
CA VAL A 33 -19.11 -3.28 -3.81
C VAL A 33 -19.87 -4.23 -4.74
N ASP A 34 -20.79 -3.71 -5.55
CA ASP A 34 -21.61 -4.49 -6.48
C ASP A 34 -20.79 -5.09 -7.62
N PHE A 35 -19.70 -4.44 -8.05
CA PHE A 35 -18.76 -4.99 -9.00
C PHE A 35 -18.16 -6.32 -8.49
N PHE A 36 -17.63 -6.34 -7.26
CA PHE A 36 -17.04 -7.56 -6.70
C PHE A 36 -18.08 -8.61 -6.33
N ARG A 37 -19.25 -8.20 -5.80
CA ARG A 37 -20.36 -9.14 -5.54
C ARG A 37 -20.84 -9.85 -6.81
N ARG A 38 -20.97 -9.13 -7.94
CA ARG A 38 -21.33 -9.74 -9.24
C ARG A 38 -20.28 -10.72 -9.76
N ARG A 39 -19.03 -10.58 -9.33
CA ARG A 39 -17.93 -11.52 -9.62
C ARG A 39 -17.89 -12.72 -8.65
N GLY A 40 -18.84 -12.80 -7.71
CA GLY A 40 -18.98 -13.91 -6.76
C GLY A 40 -18.21 -13.73 -5.45
N HIS A 41 -17.64 -12.55 -5.18
CA HIS A 41 -17.02 -12.30 -3.87
C HIS A 41 -18.10 -12.17 -2.79
N THR A 42 -18.00 -12.98 -1.74
CA THR A 42 -18.88 -12.90 -0.56
C THR A 42 -18.31 -11.98 0.51
N GLU A 43 -16.98 -11.88 0.59
CA GLU A 43 -16.26 -11.08 1.57
C GLU A 43 -15.79 -9.76 0.94
N VAL A 44 -16.58 -8.70 1.11
CA VAL A 44 -16.31 -7.37 0.57
C VAL A 44 -16.63 -6.32 1.63
N THR A 45 -15.62 -5.56 2.07
CA THR A 45 -15.79 -4.51 3.09
C THR A 45 -15.13 -3.21 2.68
N ALA A 46 -15.91 -2.13 2.67
CA ALA A 46 -15.42 -0.76 2.54
C ALA A 46 -15.22 -0.12 3.91
N PHE A 47 -14.10 0.59 4.08
CA PHE A 47 -13.90 1.46 5.24
C PHE A 47 -14.23 2.91 4.90
N VAL A 48 -14.97 3.57 5.79
CA VAL A 48 -15.33 4.99 5.68
C VAL A 48 -15.23 5.65 7.06
N PRO A 49 -14.77 6.92 7.18
CA PRO A 49 -14.73 7.57 8.47
C PRO A 49 -16.13 7.79 9.03
N GLN A 50 -16.35 7.48 10.31
CA GLN A 50 -17.66 7.69 10.94
C GLN A 50 -18.16 9.14 10.83
N TRP A 51 -17.26 10.13 10.77
CA TRP A 51 -17.68 11.52 10.63
C TRP A 51 -18.41 11.81 9.31
N ARG A 52 -18.31 10.93 8.30
CA ARG A 52 -19.07 11.01 7.05
C ARG A 52 -20.56 10.78 7.20
N THR A 53 -21.04 10.31 8.36
CA THR A 53 -22.49 10.20 8.66
C THR A 53 -23.10 11.49 9.22
N ARG A 54 -22.26 12.48 9.56
CA ARG A 54 -22.74 13.78 10.07
C ARG A 54 -23.40 14.57 8.96
N ALA A 55 -24.23 15.56 9.34
CA ALA A 55 -24.90 16.43 8.39
C ALA A 55 -23.89 17.04 7.38
N PRO A 56 -24.23 17.05 6.07
CA PRO A 56 -23.38 17.59 5.03
C PRO A 56 -23.13 19.10 5.25
N SER A 57 -21.98 19.58 4.81
CA SER A 57 -21.67 21.01 4.76
C SER A 57 -21.21 21.42 3.37
N ARG A 58 -21.23 22.73 3.07
CA ARG A 58 -20.72 23.27 1.79
C ARG A 58 -19.25 22.91 1.56
N GLU A 59 -18.45 22.86 2.63
CA GLU A 59 -17.02 22.52 2.56
C GLU A 59 -16.77 21.02 2.36
N LYS A 60 -17.73 20.17 2.75
CA LYS A 60 -17.60 18.71 2.70
C LYS A 60 -18.84 18.12 2.05
N PRO A 61 -19.07 18.42 0.76
CA PRO A 61 -20.23 17.93 0.05
C PRO A 61 -20.17 16.39 -0.04
N ILE A 62 -21.33 15.78 0.16
CA ILE A 62 -21.53 14.32 0.08
C ILE A 62 -22.86 14.08 -0.64
N SER A 63 -22.88 13.10 -1.54
CA SER A 63 -24.08 12.72 -2.30
C SER A 63 -24.49 11.29 -1.96
N HIS A 64 -25.82 11.05 -1.92
CA HIS A 64 -26.42 9.76 -1.59
C HIS A 64 -25.96 9.21 -0.23
N GLN A 65 -25.87 10.07 0.78
CA GLN A 65 -25.33 9.72 2.10
C GLN A 65 -26.03 8.52 2.77
N HIS A 66 -27.33 8.31 2.50
CA HIS A 66 -28.10 7.17 3.02
C HIS A 66 -27.47 5.81 2.65
N LEU A 67 -26.79 5.70 1.51
CA LEU A 67 -26.12 4.47 1.07
C LEU A 67 -25.04 4.01 2.04
N LEU A 68 -24.45 4.91 2.84
CA LEU A 68 -23.47 4.51 3.86
C LEU A 68 -24.09 3.59 4.91
N GLU A 69 -25.34 3.87 5.28
CA GLU A 69 -26.08 3.09 6.26
C GLU A 69 -26.56 1.78 5.65
N GLU A 70 -27.14 1.84 4.45
CA GLU A 70 -27.58 0.63 3.72
C GLU A 70 -26.43 -0.37 3.50
N LEU A 71 -25.25 0.12 3.09
CA LEU A 71 -24.07 -0.74 2.92
C LEU A 71 -23.56 -1.31 4.24
N ARG A 72 -23.70 -0.57 5.35
CA ARG A 72 -23.34 -1.05 6.69
C ARG A 72 -24.28 -2.16 7.14
N GLU A 73 -25.59 -1.98 6.98
CA GLU A 73 -26.60 -2.98 7.34
C GLU A 73 -26.43 -4.28 6.53
N GLN A 74 -25.97 -4.16 5.28
CA GLN A 74 -25.61 -5.31 4.44
C GLN A 74 -24.26 -5.96 4.80
N GLY A 75 -23.53 -5.41 5.76
CA GLY A 75 -22.21 -5.93 6.18
C GLY A 75 -21.07 -5.64 5.21
N SER A 76 -21.25 -4.73 4.24
CA SER A 76 -20.20 -4.37 3.26
C SER A 76 -19.55 -3.01 3.51
N LEU A 77 -19.91 -2.33 4.59
CA LEU A 77 -19.25 -1.10 5.02
C LEU A 77 -19.04 -1.10 6.53
N VAL A 78 -17.85 -0.69 6.96
CA VAL A 78 -17.50 -0.48 8.36
C VAL A 78 -17.07 0.97 8.57
N PHE A 79 -17.64 1.61 9.58
CA PHE A 79 -17.20 2.94 9.98
C PHE A 79 -15.94 2.87 10.84
N THR A 80 -14.90 3.58 10.45
CA THR A 80 -13.71 3.73 11.29
C THR A 80 -13.99 4.76 12.39
N PRO A 81 -13.36 4.61 13.59
CA PRO A 81 -13.59 5.52 14.70
C PRO A 81 -13.22 6.97 14.37
N ALA A 82 -14.12 7.90 14.69
CA ALA A 82 -13.85 9.33 14.62
C ALA A 82 -14.40 10.03 15.87
N ARG A 83 -13.55 10.73 16.63
CA ARG A 83 -14.00 11.42 17.85
C ARG A 83 -13.69 12.91 17.82
N ARG A 84 -14.62 13.70 18.38
CA ARG A 84 -14.40 15.10 18.72
C ARG A 84 -13.95 15.16 20.18
N VAL A 85 -12.85 15.85 20.42
CA VAL A 85 -12.47 16.30 21.76
C VAL A 85 -12.57 17.83 21.77
N PRO A 86 -12.71 18.49 22.94
CA PRO A 86 -12.74 19.94 23.01
C PRO A 86 -11.56 20.55 22.24
N ASN A 87 -11.86 21.48 21.33
CA ASN A 87 -10.91 22.19 20.46
C ASN A 87 -10.09 21.34 19.46
N LYS A 88 -10.38 20.04 19.28
CA LYS A 88 -9.65 19.20 18.32
C LYS A 88 -10.50 18.06 17.73
N ASN A 89 -10.44 17.91 16.41
CA ASN A 89 -10.92 16.69 15.75
C ASN A 89 -9.80 15.64 15.81
N ILE A 90 -10.09 14.47 16.37
CA ILE A 90 -9.20 13.30 16.27
C ILE A 90 -9.81 12.38 15.21
N VAL A 91 -9.16 12.33 14.06
CA VAL A 91 -9.50 11.41 12.98
C VAL A 91 -8.43 10.33 12.99
N CYS A 92 -8.84 9.08 13.18
CA CYS A 92 -7.96 7.96 12.91
C CYS A 92 -7.79 7.85 11.39
N TYR A 93 -6.58 7.62 10.91
CA TYR A 93 -6.36 7.30 9.49
C TYR A 93 -7.02 5.97 9.18
N ASP A 94 -7.93 5.95 8.22
CA ASP A 94 -8.62 4.75 7.78
C ASP A 94 -7.64 3.76 7.13
N ASP A 95 -6.56 4.27 6.56
CA ASP A 95 -5.49 3.53 5.88
C ASP A 95 -4.97 2.37 6.74
N LYS A 96 -4.80 2.58 8.05
CA LYS A 96 -4.32 1.52 8.95
C LYS A 96 -5.32 0.39 9.10
N PHE A 97 -6.63 0.67 9.07
CA PHE A 97 -7.66 -0.37 9.12
C PHE A 97 -7.72 -1.15 7.80
N ILE A 98 -7.59 -0.44 6.67
CA ILE A 98 -7.58 -1.02 5.32
C ILE A 98 -6.41 -2.00 5.17
N VAL A 99 -5.18 -1.51 5.38
CA VAL A 99 -3.96 -2.33 5.21
C VAL A 99 -3.93 -3.49 6.21
N ARG A 100 -4.36 -3.26 7.44
CA ARG A 100 -4.41 -4.31 8.47
C ARG A 100 -5.39 -5.42 8.10
N LEU A 101 -6.62 -5.08 7.70
CA LEU A 101 -7.61 -6.11 7.34
C LEU A 101 -7.14 -6.91 6.13
N ALA A 102 -6.61 -6.24 5.11
CA ALA A 102 -6.09 -6.91 3.92
C ALA A 102 -4.90 -7.83 4.26
N HIS A 103 -4.02 -7.41 5.18
CA HIS A 103 -2.93 -8.24 5.67
C HIS A 103 -3.44 -9.47 6.43
N GLU A 104 -4.31 -9.28 7.43
CA GLU A 104 -4.83 -10.35 8.29
C GLU A 104 -5.67 -11.39 7.53
N THR A 105 -6.36 -10.98 6.46
CA THR A 105 -7.23 -11.85 5.66
C THR A 105 -6.56 -12.44 4.42
N ASP A 106 -5.32 -12.04 4.13
CA ASP A 106 -4.67 -12.27 2.83
C ASP A 106 -5.58 -11.77 1.67
N GLY A 107 -6.14 -10.58 1.86
CA GLY A 107 -7.10 -9.91 0.99
C GLY A 107 -6.46 -8.91 0.02
N ILE A 108 -7.26 -8.45 -0.93
CA ILE A 108 -6.91 -7.42 -1.91
C ILE A 108 -7.43 -6.06 -1.45
N MET A 109 -6.60 -5.03 -1.55
CA MET A 109 -6.97 -3.64 -1.33
C MET A 109 -7.35 -2.97 -2.64
N VAL A 110 -8.45 -2.24 -2.65
CA VAL A 110 -8.92 -1.46 -3.80
C VAL A 110 -8.76 0.02 -3.47
N SER A 111 -7.72 0.64 -4.01
CA SER A 111 -7.39 2.06 -3.81
C SER A 111 -6.42 2.55 -4.88
N ASN A 112 -6.44 3.85 -5.17
CA ASN A 112 -5.38 4.52 -5.94
C ASN A 112 -4.33 5.18 -5.03
N ASP A 113 -4.45 5.07 -3.70
CA ASP A 113 -3.40 5.47 -2.76
C ASP A 113 -2.32 4.40 -2.66
N ASN A 114 -1.05 4.84 -2.57
CA ASN A 114 0.11 3.97 -2.46
C ASN A 114 0.50 3.66 -0.99
N TYR A 115 -0.15 4.28 0.00
CA TYR A 115 0.08 4.03 1.43
C TYR A 115 1.57 4.12 1.84
N ARG A 116 2.31 5.09 1.28
CA ARG A 116 3.78 5.16 1.39
C ARG A 116 4.26 5.29 2.83
N ASP A 117 3.54 6.04 3.65
CA ASP A 117 3.82 6.22 5.07
C ASP A 117 3.70 4.88 5.82
N LEU A 118 2.65 4.11 5.56
CA LEU A 118 2.43 2.79 6.16
C LEU A 118 3.45 1.75 5.68
N TRP A 119 3.85 1.82 4.41
CA TRP A 119 4.91 1.00 3.84
C TRP A 119 6.26 1.22 4.53
N MET A 120 6.56 2.48 4.88
CA MET A 120 7.76 2.84 5.63
C MET A 120 7.65 2.49 7.12
N GLU A 121 6.48 2.68 7.74
CA GLU A 121 6.22 2.46 9.17
C GLU A 121 6.34 0.97 9.55
N LYS A 122 5.77 0.07 8.74
CA LYS A 122 5.60 -1.34 9.10
C LYS A 122 6.10 -2.31 8.02
N PRO A 123 7.26 -2.95 8.23
CA PRO A 123 7.80 -3.93 7.28
C PRO A 123 6.84 -5.07 6.96
N GLU A 124 6.01 -5.51 7.91
CA GLU A 124 5.03 -6.58 7.73
C GLU A 124 3.93 -6.25 6.70
N TRP A 125 3.69 -4.96 6.43
CA TRP A 125 2.66 -4.51 5.50
C TRP A 125 3.17 -4.30 4.08
N ARG A 126 4.48 -4.29 3.87
CA ARG A 126 5.09 -4.01 2.56
C ARG A 126 4.60 -4.97 1.49
N ASP A 127 4.54 -6.26 1.79
CA ASP A 127 4.03 -7.26 0.86
C ASP A 127 2.55 -7.04 0.52
N THR A 128 1.71 -6.69 1.50
CA THR A 128 0.29 -6.35 1.25
C THR A 128 0.16 -5.15 0.32
N ILE A 129 0.92 -4.08 0.60
CA ILE A 129 0.85 -2.84 -0.16
C ILE A 129 1.41 -3.03 -1.58
N THR A 130 2.52 -3.76 -1.73
CA THR A 130 3.17 -3.95 -3.03
C THR A 130 2.44 -4.97 -3.91
N ASN A 131 1.97 -6.08 -3.35
CA ASN A 131 1.52 -7.23 -4.13
C ASN A 131 0.01 -7.49 -4.08
N ARG A 132 -0.74 -6.70 -3.30
CA ARG A 132 -2.20 -6.89 -3.11
C ARG A 132 -3.00 -5.59 -3.19
N LEU A 133 -2.42 -4.53 -3.74
CA LEU A 133 -3.12 -3.29 -4.07
C LEU A 133 -3.54 -3.31 -5.55
N VAL A 134 -4.80 -2.99 -5.84
CA VAL A 134 -5.28 -2.78 -7.21
C VAL A 134 -5.83 -1.37 -7.37
N GLY A 135 -5.25 -0.66 -8.32
CA GLY A 135 -5.76 0.63 -8.78
C GLY A 135 -6.99 0.47 -9.66
N TYR A 136 -7.69 1.57 -9.89
CA TYR A 136 -8.94 1.56 -10.64
C TYR A 136 -9.17 2.90 -11.35
N SER A 137 -10.17 2.93 -12.23
CA SER A 137 -10.67 4.14 -12.86
C SER A 137 -12.19 4.16 -12.88
N PHE A 138 -12.75 5.38 -12.91
CA PHE A 138 -14.17 5.62 -13.15
C PHE A 138 -14.36 6.39 -14.45
N VAL A 139 -15.30 5.92 -15.28
CA VAL A 139 -15.83 6.67 -16.42
C VAL A 139 -17.34 6.83 -16.21
N GLY A 140 -17.74 7.95 -15.59
CA GLY A 140 -19.08 8.08 -15.03
C GLY A 140 -19.33 7.01 -13.97
N ASP A 141 -20.44 6.27 -14.10
CA ASP A 141 -20.78 5.15 -13.20
C ASP A 141 -20.06 3.82 -13.56
N ILE A 142 -19.17 3.82 -14.55
CA ILE A 142 -18.45 2.62 -14.99
C ILE A 142 -17.16 2.49 -14.16
N PHE A 143 -17.15 1.51 -13.25
CA PHE A 143 -15.95 1.13 -12.48
C PHE A 143 -15.10 0.13 -13.26
N MET A 144 -13.81 0.42 -13.38
CA MET A 144 -12.87 -0.35 -14.18
C MET A 144 -11.63 -0.71 -13.37
N LEU A 145 -11.25 -1.99 -13.40
CA LEU A 145 -9.97 -2.48 -12.93
C LEU A 145 -9.07 -2.79 -14.13
N PRO A 146 -7.74 -2.68 -13.99
CA PRO A 146 -6.82 -3.19 -15.01
C PRO A 146 -6.86 -4.72 -15.07
N ASP A 147 -6.74 -5.28 -16.28
CA ASP A 147 -6.60 -6.72 -16.48
C ASP A 147 -5.24 -7.24 -15.98
N ASP A 148 -4.25 -6.35 -15.83
CA ASP A 148 -2.89 -6.59 -15.35
C ASP A 148 -2.55 -5.77 -14.09
N PRO A 149 -3.11 -6.10 -12.90
CA PRO A 149 -2.97 -5.29 -11.68
C PRO A 149 -1.53 -4.99 -11.24
N LEU A 150 -0.58 -5.88 -11.55
CA LEU A 150 0.85 -5.74 -11.23
C LEU A 150 1.71 -5.60 -12.51
N GLY A 151 1.11 -5.12 -13.60
CA GLY A 151 1.74 -4.94 -14.90
C GLY A 151 1.90 -6.23 -15.71
N ARG A 152 2.48 -6.09 -16.91
CA ARG A 152 2.54 -7.14 -17.95
C ARG A 152 3.13 -8.48 -17.53
N THR A 153 4.05 -8.48 -16.57
CA THR A 153 4.70 -9.71 -16.06
C THR A 153 4.00 -10.27 -14.81
N GLY A 154 2.97 -9.57 -14.32
CA GLY A 154 2.17 -9.95 -13.18
C GLY A 154 1.07 -10.96 -13.52
N PRO A 155 0.27 -11.35 -12.51
CA PRO A 155 -0.89 -12.20 -12.71
C PRO A 155 -2.00 -11.47 -13.48
N SER A 156 -2.88 -12.23 -14.13
CA SER A 156 -4.15 -11.72 -14.62
C SER A 156 -5.02 -11.21 -13.46
N LEU A 157 -5.98 -10.32 -13.73
CA LEU A 157 -6.95 -9.89 -12.73
C LEU A 157 -7.68 -11.06 -12.06
N ASP A 158 -8.06 -12.09 -12.82
CA ASP A 158 -8.76 -13.25 -12.29
C ASP A 158 -7.89 -14.08 -11.34
N ASP A 159 -6.60 -14.22 -11.62
CA ASP A 159 -5.66 -14.91 -10.75
C ASP A 159 -5.30 -14.05 -9.53
N PHE A 160 -5.13 -12.74 -9.73
CA PHE A 160 -4.85 -11.77 -8.67
C PHE A 160 -5.94 -11.76 -7.60
N LEU A 161 -7.20 -11.86 -8.00
CA LEU A 161 -8.37 -11.89 -7.10
C LEU A 161 -8.57 -13.24 -6.39
N ARG A 162 -7.70 -14.23 -6.61
CA ARG A 162 -7.80 -15.57 -6.01
C ARG A 162 -6.63 -15.87 -5.10
N LYS A 163 -6.90 -16.68 -4.07
CA LYS A 163 -5.83 -17.29 -3.28
C LYS A 163 -5.14 -18.35 -4.13
N PRO A 164 -3.82 -18.55 -3.97
CA PRO A 164 -3.14 -19.69 -4.57
C PRO A 164 -3.90 -20.98 -4.22
N ALA A 165 -4.02 -21.90 -5.16
CA ALA A 165 -4.59 -23.20 -4.84
C ALA A 165 -3.76 -23.80 -3.70
N PRO A 166 -4.38 -24.35 -2.64
CA PRO A 166 -3.62 -25.09 -1.64
C PRO A 166 -2.81 -26.13 -2.39
N ASN A 167 -1.49 -26.14 -2.19
CA ASN A 167 -0.60 -27.10 -2.81
C ASN A 167 -1.20 -28.48 -2.60
N ARG A 168 -1.83 -29.06 -3.63
CA ARG A 168 -1.95 -30.49 -3.72
C ARG A 168 -0.51 -30.94 -3.73
N ILE A 169 -0.04 -31.51 -2.63
CA ILE A 169 1.22 -32.22 -2.57
C ILE A 169 1.19 -33.14 -3.79
N ARG A 170 1.87 -32.75 -4.86
CA ARG A 170 2.18 -33.68 -5.93
C ARG A 170 3.15 -34.62 -5.25
N ASN A 171 2.66 -35.78 -4.81
CA ASN A 171 3.52 -36.91 -4.49
C ASN A 171 4.27 -37.26 -5.78
N HIS A 172 5.32 -36.50 -6.09
CA HIS A 172 6.33 -36.89 -7.06
C HIS A 172 7.27 -37.86 -6.34
N SER A 173 6.77 -39.05 -6.02
CA SER A 173 7.60 -40.24 -5.96
C SER A 173 7.95 -40.63 -7.39
N GLN A 174 8.78 -39.83 -8.04
CA GLN A 174 9.58 -40.31 -9.17
C GLN A 174 10.86 -40.94 -8.58
N PRO A 175 11.13 -42.22 -8.81
CA PRO A 175 12.42 -42.80 -8.45
C PRO A 175 13.51 -42.16 -9.33
N LEU A 176 14.58 -41.69 -8.69
CA LEU A 176 15.82 -41.33 -9.37
C LEU A 176 16.34 -42.54 -10.17
N PRO A 177 16.82 -42.36 -11.43
CA PRO A 177 17.49 -43.44 -12.14
C PRO A 177 18.80 -43.79 -11.42
N GLN A 178 18.95 -45.07 -11.07
CA GLN A 178 20.17 -45.60 -10.46
C GLN A 178 21.35 -45.41 -11.41
N ALA A 179 22.33 -44.60 -11.00
CA ALA A 179 23.61 -44.53 -11.67
C ALA A 179 24.40 -45.82 -11.34
N SER A 180 24.68 -46.60 -12.38
CA SER A 180 25.54 -47.78 -12.33
C SER A 180 26.99 -47.38 -12.01
N VAL A 181 27.52 -47.99 -10.97
CA VAL A 181 28.94 -47.94 -10.59
C VAL A 181 29.84 -48.55 -11.68
N SER A 182 30.95 -47.89 -11.97
CA SER A 182 32.17 -48.53 -12.48
C SER A 182 33.39 -47.86 -11.86
N ALA A 183 34.19 -48.69 -11.21
CA ALA A 183 35.41 -48.37 -10.49
C ALA A 183 36.54 -47.97 -11.44
N HIS A 184 37.52 -47.19 -10.96
CA HIS A 184 38.97 -47.45 -10.96
C HIS A 184 39.69 -46.36 -10.13
N GLY A 185 40.80 -46.72 -9.46
CA GLY A 185 41.39 -46.07 -8.26
C GLY A 185 42.10 -44.72 -8.48
N ALA A 186 42.85 -44.11 -7.55
CA ALA A 186 43.44 -44.47 -6.24
C ALA A 186 43.85 -43.11 -5.54
N PRO A 187 44.39 -43.09 -4.31
CA PRO A 187 44.10 -42.07 -3.28
C PRO A 187 45.18 -41.00 -3.06
N MET A 188 44.87 -39.94 -2.30
CA MET A 188 45.84 -39.26 -1.43
C MET A 188 45.19 -38.67 -0.16
N HIS A 189 45.94 -38.79 0.93
CA HIS A 189 45.66 -38.53 2.33
C HIS A 189 45.31 -37.05 2.67
N TYR A 190 44.64 -36.82 3.80
CA TYR A 190 45.21 -36.14 4.99
C TYR A 190 44.27 -36.27 6.21
N SER A 191 44.89 -36.39 7.38
CA SER A 191 44.36 -36.88 8.66
C SER A 191 44.01 -35.77 9.65
N ALA A 192 43.06 -36.10 10.55
CA ALA A 192 42.97 -35.78 12.00
C ALA A 192 43.02 -34.30 12.44
N ALA A 193 41.92 -33.72 12.95
CA ALA A 193 41.33 -33.85 14.29
C ALA A 193 42.03 -33.00 15.38
N ALA A 194 41.28 -32.08 16.01
CA ALA A 194 41.36 -31.76 17.45
C ALA A 194 40.28 -30.76 17.89
N THR A 195 39.65 -31.09 19.01
CA THR A 195 38.66 -30.36 19.82
C THR A 195 39.33 -29.41 20.83
N LEU A 196 38.59 -28.41 21.36
CA LEU A 196 38.58 -27.83 22.73
C LEU A 196 38.35 -26.29 22.66
N GLN A 197 37.20 -25.74 23.09
CA GLN A 197 36.71 -25.45 24.46
C GLN A 197 37.15 -24.07 25.01
N MET A 198 36.16 -23.30 25.50
CA MET A 198 36.23 -21.93 26.04
C MET A 198 37.00 -21.82 27.37
N PRO A 199 37.36 -20.59 27.78
CA PRO A 199 36.82 -20.10 29.06
C PRO A 199 36.40 -18.61 29.08
N ALA A 200 35.58 -18.28 30.07
CA ALA A 200 35.14 -16.93 30.42
C ALA A 200 36.00 -16.31 31.53
N ALA A 201 36.16 -14.98 31.56
CA ALA A 201 36.43 -14.22 32.78
C ALA A 201 36.11 -12.72 32.63
N VAL A 202 35.53 -12.18 33.72
CA VAL A 202 35.05 -10.83 33.98
C VAL A 202 36.19 -9.87 34.32
N SER A 203 36.11 -8.60 33.90
CA SER A 203 36.73 -7.43 34.56
C SER A 203 36.14 -6.11 34.03
N GLN A 204 35.56 -5.27 34.91
CA GLN A 204 35.43 -3.82 34.69
C GLN A 204 36.67 -3.12 35.26
N PRO A 205 37.09 -1.93 34.75
CA PRO A 205 36.61 -0.69 35.37
C PRO A 205 36.50 0.56 34.45
N ARG A 206 35.64 1.49 34.90
CA ARG A 206 35.70 2.97 34.85
C ARG A 206 35.58 3.76 33.53
N ALA A 207 34.78 4.82 33.69
CA ALA A 207 34.40 5.88 32.77
C ALA A 207 35.56 6.64 32.11
N MET A 208 35.41 6.86 30.80
CA MET A 208 36.06 7.92 30.04
C MET A 208 35.03 8.51 29.06
N SER A 209 34.96 9.83 29.07
CA SER A 209 34.04 10.69 28.33
C SER A 209 34.15 10.45 26.81
N GLY A 210 33.04 10.01 26.19
CA GLY A 210 32.96 9.86 24.73
C GLY A 210 32.89 11.23 24.03
N PRO A 211 33.46 11.36 22.81
CA PRO A 211 33.43 12.59 22.04
C PRO A 211 32.00 12.92 21.59
N ILE A 212 31.72 14.22 21.50
CA ILE A 212 30.49 14.82 21.01
C ILE A 212 30.19 14.25 19.61
N VAL A 213 29.14 13.44 19.50
CA VAL A 213 28.54 13.08 18.22
C VAL A 213 27.94 14.34 17.63
N SER A 214 28.57 14.86 16.57
CA SER A 214 27.99 15.88 15.73
C SER A 214 26.63 15.38 15.22
N GLN A 215 25.59 16.14 15.52
CA GLN A 215 24.25 15.88 14.99
C GLN A 215 24.35 15.89 13.46
N ALA A 216 24.13 14.74 12.82
CA ALA A 216 23.89 14.69 11.40
C ALA A 216 22.71 15.61 11.08
N LYS A 217 22.96 16.62 10.23
CA LYS A 217 21.91 17.53 9.72
C LYS A 217 20.78 16.67 9.18
N ARG A 218 19.56 16.86 9.70
CA ARG A 218 18.34 16.30 9.12
C ARG A 218 18.32 16.66 7.62
N PRO A 219 17.98 15.72 6.71
CA PRO A 219 17.88 16.04 5.30
C PRO A 219 16.88 17.18 5.11
N ASP A 220 17.24 18.12 4.25
CA ASP A 220 16.37 19.24 3.90
C ASP A 220 15.21 18.65 3.07
N LYS A 221 14.07 18.43 3.74
CA LYS A 221 12.83 17.89 3.17
C LYS A 221 12.44 18.57 1.85
N ARG A 222 12.83 19.83 1.64
CA ARG A 222 12.54 20.59 0.42
C ARG A 222 13.50 20.26 -0.72
N ALA A 223 14.74 19.88 -0.41
CA ALA A 223 15.68 19.33 -1.39
C ALA A 223 15.19 17.97 -1.90
N ASP A 224 14.71 17.11 -1.01
CA ASP A 224 14.16 15.79 -1.38
C ASP A 224 12.96 15.93 -2.34
N ILE A 225 12.03 16.85 -2.04
CA ILE A 225 10.87 17.13 -2.91
C ILE A 225 11.32 17.70 -4.26
N ARG A 226 12.34 18.56 -4.29
CA ARG A 226 12.89 19.09 -5.54
C ARG A 226 13.44 17.97 -6.42
N ASP A 227 14.23 17.08 -5.84
CA ASP A 227 14.86 15.99 -6.58
C ASP A 227 13.80 15.01 -7.10
N GLU A 228 12.75 14.73 -6.32
CA GLU A 228 11.60 13.94 -6.77
C GLU A 228 10.83 14.60 -7.92
N LEU A 229 10.57 15.92 -7.86
CA LEU A 229 9.91 16.64 -8.95
C LEU A 229 10.77 16.68 -10.22
N ASN A 230 12.09 16.89 -10.09
CA ASN A 230 13.00 16.87 -11.24
C ASN A 230 13.09 15.48 -11.88
N ALA A 231 12.97 14.40 -11.09
CA ALA A 231 12.90 13.04 -11.62
C ALA A 231 11.59 12.76 -12.39
N ILE A 232 10.49 13.41 -12.02
CA ILE A 232 9.19 13.29 -12.71
C ILE A 232 9.14 14.18 -13.97
N PHE A 233 9.63 15.42 -13.88
CA PHE A 233 9.54 16.45 -14.92
C PHE A 233 10.90 16.72 -15.57
N VAL A 234 11.52 15.65 -16.09
CA VAL A 234 12.85 15.71 -16.71
C VAL A 234 12.89 16.76 -17.83
N GLY A 235 13.89 17.65 -17.82
CA GLY A 235 14.05 18.72 -18.80
C GLY A 235 13.20 19.98 -18.54
N ASN A 236 12.45 20.02 -17.44
CA ASN A 236 11.61 21.16 -17.04
C ASN A 236 12.03 21.73 -15.67
N GLU A 237 13.31 21.60 -15.31
CA GLU A 237 13.86 21.95 -14.00
C GLU A 237 13.64 23.43 -13.65
N ALA A 238 13.63 24.31 -14.65
CA ALA A 238 13.35 25.74 -14.48
C ALA A 238 11.90 26.00 -14.02
N ILE A 239 10.93 25.23 -14.54
CA ILE A 239 9.51 25.33 -14.17
C ILE A 239 9.32 24.76 -12.77
N VAL A 240 9.92 23.59 -12.48
CA VAL A 240 9.93 22.98 -11.15
C VAL A 240 10.47 23.95 -10.11
N GLN A 241 11.62 24.59 -10.38
CA GLN A 241 12.23 25.55 -9.46
C GLN A 241 11.32 26.77 -9.23
N LYS A 242 10.70 27.31 -10.29
CA LYS A 242 9.77 28.45 -10.18
C LYS A 242 8.53 28.12 -9.34
N VAL A 243 7.97 26.91 -9.51
CA VAL A 243 6.82 26.44 -8.73
C VAL A 243 7.21 26.26 -7.26
N LEU A 244 8.37 25.67 -6.98
CA LEU A 244 8.88 25.54 -5.61
C LEU A 244 9.15 26.90 -4.96
N ASP A 245 9.68 27.89 -5.68
CA ASP A 245 9.96 29.21 -5.11
C ASP A 245 8.67 30.00 -4.81
N SER A 246 7.64 29.79 -5.62
CA SER A 246 6.34 30.46 -5.49
C SER A 246 5.41 29.79 -4.44
N ASN A 247 5.73 28.58 -3.99
CA ASN A 247 4.90 27.79 -3.08
C ASN A 247 5.73 27.29 -1.86
N ARG A 248 6.29 28.24 -1.09
CA ARG A 248 7.18 27.95 0.05
C ARG A 248 6.49 27.25 1.23
N ASP A 249 5.18 27.40 1.33
CA ASP A 249 4.30 26.82 2.34
C ASP A 249 3.84 25.38 2.02
N LYS A 250 4.04 24.94 0.76
CA LYS A 250 3.64 23.60 0.31
C LYS A 250 4.83 22.66 0.36
N ASP A 251 4.60 21.50 1.00
CA ASP A 251 5.54 20.39 1.14
C ASP A 251 4.94 19.06 0.64
N ASN A 252 3.79 19.09 -0.02
CA ASN A 252 3.14 17.91 -0.57
C ASN A 252 3.54 17.75 -2.03
N LEU A 253 4.24 16.66 -2.34
CA LEU A 253 4.74 16.37 -3.69
C LEU A 253 3.63 16.37 -4.74
N HIS A 254 2.47 15.80 -4.44
CA HIS A 254 1.35 15.71 -5.38
C HIS A 254 0.74 17.10 -5.66
N GLN A 255 0.56 17.93 -4.64
CA GLN A 255 0.11 19.31 -4.84
C GLN A 255 1.10 20.12 -5.68
N LEU A 256 2.41 19.89 -5.50
CA LEU A 256 3.43 20.56 -6.26
C LEU A 256 3.54 20.01 -7.70
N SER A 257 3.33 18.72 -7.93
CA SER A 257 3.33 18.13 -9.28
C SER A 257 2.17 18.64 -10.13
N GLU A 258 0.98 18.80 -9.54
CA GLU A 258 -0.17 19.41 -10.23
C GLU A 258 0.12 20.87 -10.62
N LEU A 259 0.79 21.63 -9.75
CA LEU A 259 1.16 23.01 -10.06
C LEU A 259 2.25 23.10 -11.13
N VAL A 260 3.15 22.11 -11.20
CA VAL A 260 4.13 22.01 -12.29
C VAL A 260 3.42 21.71 -13.61
N LEU A 261 2.48 20.74 -13.64
CA LEU A 261 1.67 20.44 -14.82
C LEU A 261 0.90 21.67 -15.32
N LEU A 262 0.21 22.38 -14.43
CA LEU A 262 -0.50 23.62 -14.76
C LEU A 262 0.45 24.71 -15.28
N ALA A 263 1.65 24.82 -14.71
CA ALA A 263 2.64 25.79 -15.16
C ALA A 263 3.23 25.45 -16.53
N MET A 264 3.30 24.16 -16.90
CA MET A 264 3.76 23.70 -18.21
C MET A 264 2.70 23.98 -19.31
N ASP A 265 1.42 23.86 -18.99
CA ASP A 265 0.31 24.16 -19.92
C ASP A 265 0.25 25.65 -20.32
N HIS A 266 0.80 26.55 -19.49
CA HIS A 266 0.88 27.98 -19.76
C HIS A 266 2.14 28.43 -20.53
N VAL A 267 3.02 27.49 -20.91
CA VAL A 267 4.26 27.76 -21.66
C VAL A 267 4.13 27.43 -23.15
N GLN A 268 2.94 26.99 -23.61
CA GLN A 268 2.60 26.82 -25.04
C GLN A 268 2.03 28.09 -25.67
#